data_AF-A0A2N7PHV4-F1
#
_entry.id   AF-A0A2N7PHV4-F1
#
_cell.length_a   1.000
_cell.length_b   1.000
_cell.length_c   1.000
_cell.angle_alpha   90.00
_cell.angle_beta   90.00
_cell.angle_gamma   90.00
#
_symmetry.space_group_name_H-M   'P 1'
#
loop_
_entity.id
_entity.type
_entity.pdbx_description
1 polymer ?
#
loop_
_entity_poly.entity_id
_entity_poly.type
_entity_poly.pdbx_seq_one_letter_code
_entity_poly.pdbx_strand_id
1 'polypeptide(L)'
;MISKMWKWFFWVVLPLFLVIGAYSWVFTQEAKKEASQGAPKSPEATVVKPSVSEGSEATKVELKLDKEVYKGGETIKISGKVPTGMKVNFIEITSVDSKVQVSRLDRKDFKFYLSKEIPAFYHIVINEDYVAKIDKNGTIEEKPVKEVYNKWKANKKWKIGEFMKETNADVAFITPPKLISEIKVWKTSISKAIIGSRGEPLPSLTDKKEIKKEAARLIQTRMKDLPKIFSLGKIKTNEDGTFEYSFKLPDNAPPRSYTVIAVVNKEVKSEPIKLTVDVSFPKIYFPVAGTSTNFLGPLILSLAICTFGVLMGAGGGFILNPLLIMIYHLPHGVVAGSVMPTVLFSQATGIYNYSKIGFINWKLGITIGIFMALGGFFGPLLNQFVTLDEYKFVFGIVLLGLAALMFWQTTPGYIEKSKKEKAILEEFKKRAAAAKKAKEEQKS
;
A
#
# COMPACT_ATOMS: atom_id res chain seq x y z
N MET A 1 24.15 -13.05 -29.70
CA MET A 1 23.16 -13.24 -28.60
C MET A 1 22.20 -12.04 -28.49
N ILE A 2 22.71 -10.81 -28.51
CA ILE A 2 21.90 -9.55 -28.51
C ILE A 2 20.93 -9.44 -29.69
N SER A 3 21.32 -9.84 -30.91
CA SER A 3 20.43 -9.81 -32.08
C SER A 3 19.28 -10.83 -32.03
N LYS A 4 19.47 -11.97 -31.34
CA LYS A 4 18.39 -12.97 -31.12
C LYS A 4 17.42 -12.50 -30.03
N MET A 5 17.91 -11.78 -29.03
CA MET A 5 17.10 -11.18 -27.95
C MET A 5 16.21 -10.04 -28.48
N TRP A 6 16.74 -9.22 -29.39
CA TRP A 6 15.97 -8.16 -30.07
C TRP A 6 14.89 -8.71 -31.01
N LYS A 7 15.18 -9.80 -31.73
CA LYS A 7 14.18 -10.49 -32.57
C LYS A 7 13.04 -11.09 -31.74
N TRP A 8 13.33 -11.66 -30.57
CA TRP A 8 12.30 -12.17 -29.65
C TRP A 8 11.43 -11.06 -29.05
N PHE A 9 12.04 -9.93 -28.67
CA PHE A 9 11.31 -8.76 -28.17
C PHE A 9 10.35 -8.18 -29.23
N PHE A 10 10.80 -8.02 -30.47
CA PHE A 10 9.97 -7.47 -31.54
C PHE A 10 8.85 -8.41 -32.00
N TRP A 11 9.07 -9.73 -32.00
CA TRP A 11 8.09 -10.70 -32.52
C TRP A 11 7.13 -11.27 -31.49
N VAL A 12 7.43 -11.17 -30.19
CA VAL A 12 6.57 -11.72 -29.12
C VAL A 12 5.96 -10.64 -28.25
N VAL A 13 6.74 -9.61 -27.90
CA VAL A 13 6.30 -8.58 -26.95
C VAL A 13 5.48 -7.50 -27.67
N LEU A 14 5.90 -7.03 -28.84
CA LEU A 14 5.20 -5.99 -29.59
C LEU A 14 3.77 -6.39 -30.04
N PRO A 15 3.49 -7.62 -30.52
CA PRO A 15 2.13 -8.04 -30.83
C PRO A 15 1.26 -8.15 -29.57
N LEU A 16 1.82 -8.56 -28.43
CA LEU A 16 1.10 -8.58 -27.16
C LEU A 16 0.69 -7.16 -26.71
N PHE A 17 1.56 -6.16 -26.92
CA PHE A 17 1.24 -4.75 -26.66
C PHE A 17 0.12 -4.22 -27.57
N LEU A 18 0.09 -4.64 -28.85
CA LEU A 18 -0.98 -4.26 -29.79
C LEU A 18 -2.31 -4.94 -29.46
N VAL A 19 -2.30 -6.22 -29.05
CA VAL A 19 -3.50 -6.94 -28.64
C VAL A 19 -4.08 -6.38 -27.33
N ILE A 20 -3.23 -6.06 -26.34
CA ILE A 20 -3.67 -5.44 -25.08
C ILE A 20 -4.18 -4.02 -25.30
N GLY A 21 -3.53 -3.24 -26.18
CA GLY A 21 -3.98 -1.90 -26.58
C GLY A 21 -5.34 -1.93 -27.29
N ALA A 22 -5.53 -2.89 -28.20
CA ALA A 22 -6.81 -3.10 -28.89
C ALA A 22 -7.92 -3.54 -27.92
N TYR A 23 -7.63 -4.45 -26.99
CA TYR A 23 -8.58 -4.88 -25.96
C TYR A 23 -9.00 -3.71 -25.04
N SER A 24 -8.04 -2.86 -24.64
CA SER A 24 -8.33 -1.67 -23.84
C SER A 24 -9.18 -0.66 -24.59
N TRP A 25 -8.98 -0.49 -25.90
CA TRP A 25 -9.78 0.42 -26.72
C TRP A 25 -11.23 -0.08 -26.89
N VAL A 26 -11.42 -1.38 -27.15
CA VAL A 26 -12.75 -2.01 -27.22
C VAL A 26 -13.50 -1.89 -25.90
N PHE A 27 -12.85 -2.16 -24.77
CA PHE A 27 -13.46 -2.04 -23.44
C PHE A 27 -13.86 -0.59 -23.10
N THR A 28 -13.08 0.39 -23.58
CA THR A 28 -13.39 1.81 -23.39
C THR A 28 -14.59 2.25 -24.22
N GLN A 29 -14.79 1.65 -25.40
CA GLN A 29 -15.97 1.90 -26.24
C GLN A 29 -17.23 1.22 -25.68
N GLU A 30 -17.09 0.02 -25.11
CA GLU A 30 -18.17 -0.71 -24.47
C GLU A 30 -18.66 -0.01 -23.21
N ALA A 31 -17.73 0.49 -22.37
CA ALA A 31 -18.03 1.33 -21.22
C ALA A 31 -18.72 2.66 -21.60
N LYS A 32 -18.36 3.27 -22.75
CA LYS A 32 -19.07 4.45 -23.28
C LYS A 32 -20.48 4.11 -23.77
N LYS A 33 -20.70 2.93 -24.36
CA LYS A 33 -22.02 2.45 -24.78
C LYS A 33 -22.94 2.16 -23.59
N GLU A 34 -22.43 1.48 -22.55
CA GLU A 34 -23.17 1.24 -21.30
C GLU A 34 -23.52 2.55 -20.58
N ALA A 35 -22.62 3.55 -20.61
CA ALA A 35 -22.91 4.88 -20.08
C ALA A 35 -23.96 5.66 -20.90
N SER A 36 -24.16 5.33 -22.18
CA SER A 36 -25.16 5.96 -23.06
C SER A 36 -26.54 5.30 -22.99
N GLN A 37 -26.62 4.05 -22.53
CA GLN A 37 -27.87 3.29 -22.40
C GLN A 37 -28.29 3.21 -20.92
N GLY A 38 -28.73 4.35 -20.39
CA GLY A 38 -29.36 4.43 -19.07
C GLY A 38 -30.76 3.78 -19.05
N ALA A 39 -31.02 3.03 -17.98
CA ALA A 39 -32.32 2.47 -17.59
C ALA A 39 -33.38 3.57 -17.32
N PRO A 40 -34.68 3.23 -17.25
CA PRO A 40 -35.79 4.03 -17.79
C PRO A 40 -36.14 5.29 -16.99
N LYS A 41 -36.56 6.32 -17.73
CA LYS A 41 -37.19 7.55 -17.22
C LYS A 41 -38.54 7.26 -16.56
N SER A 42 -38.80 7.91 -15.43
CA SER A 42 -40.10 8.02 -14.74
C SER A 42 -40.31 9.50 -14.36
N PRO A 43 -41.55 10.03 -14.37
CA PRO A 43 -41.89 11.23 -15.14
C PRO A 43 -41.62 12.57 -14.45
N GLU A 44 -41.48 13.59 -15.29
CA GLU A 44 -41.51 15.00 -14.95
C GLU A 44 -42.74 15.37 -14.10
N ALA A 45 -42.48 16.04 -12.97
CA ALA A 45 -43.48 16.81 -12.25
C ALA A 45 -43.11 18.29 -12.33
N THR A 46 -44.13 19.05 -12.71
CA THR A 46 -44.18 20.42 -13.18
C THR A 46 -43.54 21.45 -12.24
N VAL A 47 -42.79 22.37 -12.83
CA VAL A 47 -42.23 23.57 -12.20
C VAL A 47 -43.34 24.52 -11.77
N VAL A 48 -43.39 24.84 -10.47
CA VAL A 48 -44.01 26.07 -9.95
C VAL A 48 -43.04 26.69 -8.94
N LYS A 49 -42.45 27.83 -9.31
CA LYS A 49 -42.05 28.91 -8.38
C LYS A 49 -43.27 29.85 -8.28
N PRO A 50 -43.47 30.67 -7.22
CA PRO A 50 -42.55 31.02 -6.12
C PRO A 50 -43.20 31.10 -4.72
N SER A 51 -42.38 31.16 -3.67
CA SER A 51 -42.56 32.15 -2.58
C SER A 51 -41.37 32.09 -1.62
N VAL A 52 -40.67 33.21 -1.52
CA VAL A 52 -39.73 33.52 -0.44
C VAL A 52 -40.52 33.54 0.86
N SER A 53 -40.11 32.73 1.82
CA SER A 53 -40.40 32.94 3.23
C SER A 53 -39.06 32.98 3.96
N GLU A 54 -38.67 34.19 4.36
CA GLU A 54 -37.59 34.45 5.29
C GLU A 54 -37.77 33.64 6.58
N GLY A 55 -36.67 33.08 7.08
CA GLY A 55 -36.58 32.48 8.42
C GLY A 55 -35.97 31.09 8.45
N SER A 56 -34.62 30.99 8.43
CA SER A 56 -33.77 29.93 9.04
C SER A 56 -32.37 29.86 8.37
N GLU A 57 -31.65 30.98 8.24
CA GLU A 57 -30.32 31.00 7.58
C GLU A 57 -29.11 30.82 8.53
N ALA A 58 -29.32 30.65 9.84
CA ALA A 58 -28.24 30.84 10.82
C ALA A 58 -27.35 29.61 11.13
N THR A 59 -27.58 28.42 10.55
CA THR A 59 -26.92 27.19 11.05
C THR A 59 -26.17 26.36 10.00
N LYS A 60 -26.19 26.73 8.72
CA LYS A 60 -25.56 25.94 7.66
C LYS A 60 -24.15 26.45 7.34
N VAL A 61 -23.18 25.53 7.27
CA VAL A 61 -21.84 25.82 6.75
C VAL A 61 -21.88 25.61 5.24
N GLU A 62 -21.64 26.68 4.49
CA GLU A 62 -21.49 26.62 3.04
C GLU A 62 -20.07 26.24 2.66
N LEU A 63 -19.92 25.38 1.66
CA LEU A 63 -18.64 24.95 1.13
C LEU A 63 -18.67 25.11 -0.40
N LYS A 64 -17.55 25.51 -0.99
CA LYS A 64 -17.34 25.67 -2.42
C LYS A 64 -15.94 25.19 -2.77
N LEU A 65 -15.83 24.53 -3.93
CA LEU A 65 -14.57 24.10 -4.52
C LEU A 65 -14.29 24.95 -5.75
N ASP A 66 -13.01 25.13 -6.10
CA ASP A 66 -12.64 25.87 -7.31
C ASP A 66 -12.99 25.10 -8.59
N LYS A 67 -12.93 23.77 -8.53
CA LYS A 67 -13.27 22.85 -9.63
C LYS A 67 -13.98 21.60 -9.11
N GLU A 68 -14.63 20.88 -10.02
CA GLU A 68 -15.24 19.58 -9.72
C GLU A 68 -14.32 18.40 -10.06
N VAL A 69 -13.39 18.58 -11.01
CA VAL A 69 -12.49 17.55 -11.51
C VAL A 69 -11.03 17.94 -11.28
N TYR A 70 -10.26 17.04 -10.66
CA TYR A 70 -8.86 17.22 -10.33
C TYR A 70 -8.00 16.07 -10.84
N LYS A 71 -6.71 16.32 -10.99
CA LYS A 71 -5.69 15.27 -11.20
C LYS A 71 -4.86 15.06 -9.94
N GLY A 72 -4.34 13.85 -9.77
CA GLY A 72 -3.39 13.57 -8.68
C GLY A 72 -2.18 14.50 -8.73
N GLY A 73 -1.91 15.21 -7.64
CA GLY A 73 -0.87 16.23 -7.52
C GLY A 73 -1.37 17.68 -7.51
N GLU A 74 -2.61 17.91 -7.96
CA GLU A 74 -3.21 19.25 -8.00
C GLU A 74 -3.63 19.74 -6.61
N THR A 75 -3.70 21.07 -6.47
CA THR A 75 -4.18 21.72 -5.26
C THR A 75 -5.67 21.99 -5.36
N ILE A 76 -6.42 21.47 -4.40
CA ILE A 76 -7.85 21.71 -4.21
C ILE A 76 -7.99 22.98 -3.37
N LYS A 77 -8.67 24.00 -3.91
CA LYS A 77 -9.00 25.20 -3.14
C LYS A 77 -10.40 25.03 -2.54
N ILE A 78 -10.45 25.03 -1.22
CA ILE A 78 -11.67 24.86 -0.44
C ILE A 78 -11.99 26.23 0.14
N SER A 79 -13.16 26.75 -0.20
CA SER A 79 -13.68 28.00 0.34
C SER A 79 -15.08 27.80 0.89
N GLY A 80 -15.55 28.73 1.71
CA GLY A 80 -16.89 28.61 2.27
C GLY A 80 -17.23 29.71 3.25
N LYS A 81 -18.42 29.59 3.85
CA LYS A 81 -18.91 30.51 4.87
C LYS A 81 -19.42 29.72 6.07
N VAL A 82 -18.96 30.09 7.26
CA VAL A 82 -19.44 29.58 8.54
C VAL A 82 -20.27 30.65 9.26
N PRO A 83 -21.16 30.26 10.21
CA PRO A 83 -21.85 31.21 11.05
C PRO A 83 -20.89 32.18 11.76
N THR A 84 -21.28 33.45 11.88
CA THR A 84 -20.46 34.51 12.44
C THR A 84 -19.94 34.16 13.84
N GLY A 85 -18.64 34.36 14.07
CA GLY A 85 -17.98 34.04 15.34
C GLY A 85 -17.53 32.57 15.48
N MET A 86 -17.83 31.70 14.52
CA MET A 86 -17.34 30.32 14.49
C MET A 86 -16.14 30.17 13.55
N LYS A 87 -15.33 29.12 13.76
CA LYS A 87 -14.18 28.78 12.91
C LYS A 87 -14.25 27.33 12.47
N VAL A 88 -13.82 27.05 11.24
CA VAL A 88 -13.65 25.66 10.79
C VAL A 88 -12.47 25.05 11.52
N ASN A 89 -12.74 24.00 12.30
CA ASN A 89 -11.72 23.31 13.09
C ASN A 89 -11.13 22.12 12.33
N PHE A 90 -11.95 21.46 11.50
CA PHE A 90 -11.53 20.29 10.73
C PHE A 90 -12.08 20.30 9.31
N ILE A 91 -11.34 19.72 8.38
CA ILE A 91 -11.81 19.39 7.03
C ILE A 91 -11.54 17.91 6.79
N GLU A 92 -12.59 17.12 6.58
CA GLU A 92 -12.51 15.71 6.20
C GLU A 92 -12.51 15.58 4.68
N ILE A 93 -11.53 14.85 4.13
CA ILE A 93 -11.41 14.53 2.70
C ILE A 93 -11.31 13.01 2.56
N THR A 94 -12.29 12.39 1.90
CA THR A 94 -12.39 10.92 1.82
C THR A 94 -12.72 10.47 0.41
N SER A 95 -12.03 9.44 -0.11
CA SER A 95 -12.44 8.78 -1.35
C SER A 95 -13.64 7.86 -1.09
N VAL A 96 -14.69 7.95 -1.90
CA VAL A 96 -15.94 7.21 -1.69
C VAL A 96 -16.00 5.92 -2.52
N ASP A 97 -15.77 6.02 -3.82
CA ASP A 97 -15.90 4.87 -4.74
C ASP A 97 -14.68 3.96 -4.72
N SER A 98 -13.51 4.56 -4.52
CA SER A 98 -12.26 3.82 -4.43
C SER A 98 -12.13 3.25 -3.02
N LYS A 99 -12.40 1.95 -2.88
CA LYS A 99 -12.30 1.19 -1.63
C LYS A 99 -11.19 0.13 -1.73
N VAL A 100 -10.61 -0.25 -0.59
CA VAL A 100 -9.61 -1.31 -0.52
C VAL A 100 -9.89 -2.29 0.62
N GLN A 101 -9.28 -3.46 0.48
CA GLN A 101 -9.26 -4.46 1.53
C GLN A 101 -8.15 -4.16 2.55
N VAL A 102 -8.51 -4.10 3.82
CA VAL A 102 -7.57 -3.98 4.93
C VAL A 102 -7.89 -5.05 5.97
N SER A 103 -6.83 -5.69 6.47
CA SER A 103 -6.90 -6.59 7.60
C SER A 103 -6.05 -6.11 8.76
N ARG A 104 -6.48 -6.45 9.98
CA ARG A 104 -5.75 -6.19 11.22
C ARG A 104 -5.89 -7.39 12.15
N LEU A 105 -4.77 -7.87 12.67
CA LEU A 105 -4.76 -8.86 13.75
C LEU A 105 -4.59 -8.15 15.09
N ASP A 106 -5.58 -8.26 15.95
CA ASP A 106 -5.45 -7.87 17.35
C ASP A 106 -4.77 -8.99 18.13
N ARG A 107 -3.51 -8.76 18.53
CA ARG A 107 -2.70 -9.74 19.24
C ARG A 107 -3.12 -9.93 20.70
N LYS A 108 -3.89 -9.01 21.28
CA LYS A 108 -4.33 -9.14 22.68
C LYS A 108 -5.41 -10.21 22.83
N ASP A 109 -6.41 -10.15 21.95
CA ASP A 109 -7.57 -11.05 21.99
C ASP A 109 -7.54 -12.11 20.88
N PHE A 110 -6.47 -12.15 20.08
CA PHE A 110 -6.33 -12.97 18.87
C PHE A 110 -7.56 -12.89 17.95
N LYS A 111 -8.03 -11.66 17.70
CA LYS A 111 -9.13 -11.38 16.79
C LYS A 111 -8.59 -10.83 15.47
N PHE A 112 -8.98 -11.43 14.37
CA PHE A 112 -8.65 -10.97 13.03
C PHE A 112 -9.83 -10.19 12.46
N TYR A 113 -9.58 -8.95 12.05
CA TYR A 113 -10.57 -8.05 11.46
C TYR A 113 -10.28 -7.88 9.98
N LEU A 114 -11.32 -7.88 9.15
CA LEU A 114 -11.22 -7.64 7.71
C LEU A 114 -12.38 -6.76 7.25
N SER A 115 -12.07 -5.71 6.49
CA SER A 115 -13.06 -4.97 5.71
C SER A 115 -12.56 -4.76 4.29
N LYS A 116 -13.48 -4.85 3.32
CA LYS A 116 -13.23 -4.54 1.90
C LYS A 116 -13.65 -3.12 1.52
N GLU A 117 -14.19 -2.38 2.48
CA GLU A 117 -14.88 -1.11 2.25
C GLU A 117 -14.13 0.09 2.84
N ILE A 118 -12.86 -0.11 3.20
CA ILE A 118 -12.01 0.97 3.71
C ILE A 118 -11.71 1.94 2.56
N PRO A 119 -11.93 3.25 2.72
CA PRO A 119 -11.68 4.22 1.66
C PRO A 119 -10.20 4.21 1.25
N ALA A 120 -9.93 4.21 -0.05
CA ALA A 120 -8.60 4.22 -0.67
C ALA A 120 -7.76 5.43 -0.21
N PHE A 121 -8.39 6.56 0.05
CA PHE A 121 -7.79 7.76 0.60
C PHE A 121 -8.68 8.34 1.71
N TYR A 122 -8.04 8.80 2.77
CA TYR A 122 -8.70 9.36 3.95
C TYR A 122 -7.76 10.35 4.61
N HIS A 123 -8.22 11.58 4.81
CA HIS A 123 -7.43 12.63 5.40
C HIS A 123 -8.29 13.62 6.18
N ILE A 124 -7.84 14.03 7.36
CA ILE A 124 -8.41 15.13 8.12
C ILE A 124 -7.36 16.22 8.25
N VAL A 125 -7.72 17.42 7.79
CA VAL A 125 -6.96 18.63 8.08
C VAL A 125 -7.48 19.20 9.39
N ILE A 126 -6.59 19.50 10.32
CA ILE A 126 -6.91 20.14 11.60
C ILE A 126 -6.39 21.57 11.55
N ASN A 127 -7.22 22.53 11.96
CA ASN A 127 -6.83 23.92 12.02
C ASN A 127 -5.66 24.09 13.01
N GLU A 128 -4.56 24.69 12.56
CA GLU A 128 -3.36 24.90 13.38
C GLU A 128 -3.64 25.76 14.62
N ASP A 129 -4.56 26.72 14.49
CA ASP A 129 -4.94 27.67 15.54
C ASP A 129 -6.02 27.09 16.48
N TYR A 130 -6.43 25.84 16.29
CA TYR A 130 -7.44 25.19 17.14
C TYR A 130 -6.87 24.81 18.52
N VAL A 131 -7.66 25.06 19.56
CA VAL A 131 -7.37 24.68 20.94
C VAL A 131 -8.30 23.53 21.32
N ALA A 132 -7.71 22.36 21.54
CA ALA A 132 -8.46 21.18 21.97
C ALA A 132 -8.77 21.28 23.46
N LYS A 133 -10.02 20.93 23.80
CA LYS A 133 -10.49 20.79 25.18
C LYS A 133 -10.38 19.33 25.59
N ILE A 134 -9.41 19.02 26.45
CA ILE A 134 -9.10 17.66 26.88
C ILE A 134 -9.68 17.46 28.27
N ASP A 135 -10.67 16.60 28.39
CA ASP A 135 -11.18 16.18 29.70
C ASP A 135 -10.22 15.14 30.30
N LYS A 136 -9.54 15.52 31.38
CA LYS A 136 -8.76 14.61 32.23
C LYS A 136 -9.43 14.50 33.59
N ASN A 137 -10.08 13.37 33.82
CA ASN A 137 -10.69 13.05 35.12
C ASN A 137 -11.63 14.16 35.64
N GLY A 138 -12.38 14.82 34.76
CA GLY A 138 -13.31 15.90 35.12
C GLY A 138 -12.71 17.32 35.09
N THR A 139 -11.42 17.47 34.79
CA THR A 139 -10.78 18.77 34.57
C THR A 139 -10.58 19.01 33.08
N ILE A 140 -11.14 20.09 32.54
CA ILE A 140 -10.99 20.49 31.14
C ILE A 140 -9.66 21.26 30.99
N GLU A 141 -8.69 20.62 30.35
CA GLU A 141 -7.40 21.23 29.99
C GLU A 141 -7.48 21.76 28.55
N GLU A 142 -7.20 23.04 28.34
CA GLU A 142 -7.14 23.64 27.00
C GLU A 142 -5.70 23.59 26.47
N LYS A 143 -5.50 22.96 25.31
CA LYS A 143 -4.18 22.84 24.68
C LYS A 143 -4.19 23.19 23.21
N PRO A 144 -3.20 23.96 22.72
CA PRO A 144 -3.02 24.16 21.28
C PRO A 144 -2.82 22.81 20.57
N VAL A 145 -3.60 22.53 19.53
CA VAL A 145 -3.52 21.25 18.83
C VAL A 145 -2.17 21.06 18.15
N LYS A 146 -1.48 22.14 17.78
CA LYS A 146 -0.12 22.09 17.24
C LYS A 146 0.85 21.34 18.17
N GLU A 147 0.77 21.56 19.47
CA GLU A 147 1.62 20.88 20.46
C GLU A 147 1.26 19.40 20.59
N VAL A 148 -0.04 19.11 20.68
CA VAL A 148 -0.56 17.74 20.74
C VAL A 148 -0.14 16.97 19.49
N TYR A 149 -0.30 17.55 18.31
CA TYR A 149 0.07 16.97 17.04
C TYR A 149 1.57 16.63 16.98
N ASN A 150 2.44 17.57 17.36
CA ASN A 150 3.88 17.35 17.33
C ASN A 150 4.32 16.25 18.31
N LYS A 151 3.73 16.21 19.51
CA LYS A 151 3.94 15.13 20.49
C LYS A 151 3.58 13.76 19.91
N TRP A 152 2.41 13.64 19.27
CA TRP A 152 1.97 12.37 18.68
C TRP A 152 2.74 12.00 17.42
N LYS A 153 3.16 12.98 16.61
CA LYS A 153 4.01 12.77 15.43
C LYS A 153 5.36 12.17 15.81
N ALA A 154 5.91 12.53 16.97
CA ALA A 154 7.14 11.94 17.50
C ALA A 154 6.96 10.51 18.07
N ASN A 155 5.72 10.12 18.40
CA ASN A 155 5.42 8.83 19.02
C ASN A 155 5.29 7.71 17.98
N LYS A 156 6.28 6.81 17.93
CA LYS A 156 6.29 5.64 17.03
C LYS A 156 5.15 4.63 17.30
N LYS A 157 4.58 4.60 18.50
CA LYS A 157 3.50 3.66 18.91
C LYS A 157 2.16 4.39 19.09
N TRP A 158 1.91 5.43 18.31
CA TRP A 158 0.68 6.20 18.41
C TRP A 158 -0.57 5.35 18.14
N LYS A 159 -1.73 5.78 18.66
CA LYS A 159 -3.02 5.14 18.41
C LYS A 159 -4.02 6.18 17.96
N ILE A 160 -4.65 5.93 16.81
CA ILE A 160 -5.60 6.85 16.20
C ILE A 160 -6.76 7.22 17.12
N GLY A 161 -7.30 6.25 17.86
CA GLY A 161 -8.44 6.49 18.75
C GLY A 161 -8.10 7.37 19.96
N GLU A 162 -6.86 7.31 20.47
CA GLU A 162 -6.40 8.17 21.56
C GLU A 162 -6.11 9.58 21.03
N PHE A 163 -5.43 9.67 19.88
CA PHE A 163 -5.18 10.94 19.20
C PHE A 163 -6.47 11.70 18.85
N MET A 164 -7.46 11.04 18.25
CA MET A 164 -8.73 11.69 17.88
C MET A 164 -9.51 12.18 19.10
N LYS A 165 -9.39 11.51 20.25
CA LYS A 165 -10.01 11.97 21.50
C LYS A 165 -9.28 13.19 22.07
N GLU A 166 -7.95 13.18 22.10
CA GLU A 166 -7.15 14.29 22.64
C GLU A 166 -7.25 15.55 21.76
N THR A 167 -7.46 15.39 20.44
CA THR A 167 -7.62 16.51 19.50
C THR A 167 -9.07 16.85 19.17
N ASN A 168 -10.04 16.10 19.71
CA ASN A 168 -11.46 16.19 19.32
C ASN A 168 -11.72 15.98 17.81
N ALA A 169 -10.76 15.40 17.06
CA ALA A 169 -10.90 15.13 15.62
C ALA A 169 -11.91 14.02 15.33
N ASP A 170 -12.42 13.31 16.35
CA ASP A 170 -13.45 12.29 16.21
C ASP A 170 -14.80 12.86 15.71
N VAL A 171 -15.03 14.17 15.86
CA VAL A 171 -16.20 14.88 15.30
C VAL A 171 -16.14 14.97 13.77
N ALA A 172 -14.93 14.93 13.21
CA ALA A 172 -14.66 14.99 11.78
C ALA A 172 -14.48 13.59 11.14
N PHE A 173 -14.45 12.52 11.95
CA PHE A 173 -14.45 11.13 11.46
C PHE A 173 -15.88 10.68 11.11
N ILE A 174 -16.40 11.17 9.98
CA ILE A 174 -17.83 11.07 9.60
C ILE A 174 -18.02 10.08 8.47
N THR A 175 -17.22 10.17 7.42
CA THR A 175 -17.45 9.44 6.17
C THR A 175 -17.11 7.95 6.28
N PRO A 176 -15.96 7.52 6.82
CA PRO A 176 -15.59 6.10 6.81
C PRO A 176 -16.60 5.17 7.53
N PRO A 177 -17.13 5.49 8.72
CA PRO A 177 -18.14 4.65 9.38
C PRO A 177 -19.45 4.53 8.60
N LYS A 178 -19.75 5.47 7.69
CA LYS A 178 -20.93 5.42 6.83
C LYS A 178 -20.71 4.56 5.59
N LEU A 179 -19.46 4.46 5.11
CA LEU A 179 -19.11 3.68 3.91
C LEU A 179 -19.00 2.18 4.17
N ILE A 180 -18.73 1.80 5.43
CA ILE A 180 -18.50 0.42 5.85
C ILE A 180 -19.82 -0.15 6.38
N SER A 181 -20.33 -1.15 5.67
CA SER A 181 -21.55 -1.88 6.01
C SER A 181 -21.29 -2.98 7.04
N GLU A 182 -20.18 -3.72 6.87
CA GLU A 182 -19.77 -4.78 7.80
C GLU A 182 -18.25 -4.86 7.95
N ILE A 183 -17.82 -5.29 9.14
CA ILE A 183 -16.43 -5.71 9.39
C ILE A 183 -16.47 -7.18 9.82
N LYS A 184 -15.83 -8.04 9.02
CA LYS A 184 -15.77 -9.47 9.33
C LYS A 184 -14.74 -9.72 10.41
N VAL A 185 -15.08 -10.58 11.36
CA VAL A 185 -14.25 -10.90 12.52
C VAL A 185 -14.04 -12.42 12.59
N TRP A 186 -12.83 -12.84 12.91
CA TRP A 186 -12.52 -14.23 13.21
C TRP A 186 -11.77 -14.33 14.52
N LYS A 187 -12.07 -15.36 15.30
CA LYS A 187 -11.22 -15.81 16.40
C LYS A 187 -10.11 -16.67 15.82
N THR A 188 -8.89 -16.15 15.86
CA THR A 188 -7.72 -16.86 15.35
C THR A 188 -6.85 -17.36 16.49
N SER A 189 -5.83 -18.12 16.13
CA SER A 189 -4.74 -18.52 17.00
C SER A 189 -3.46 -18.44 16.18
N ILE A 190 -2.31 -18.45 16.85
CA ILE A 190 -1.01 -18.50 16.18
C ILE A 190 -0.97 -19.72 15.23
N SER A 191 -1.40 -20.90 15.70
CA SER A 191 -1.47 -22.13 14.90
C SER A 191 -2.39 -22.03 13.67
N LYS A 192 -3.54 -21.37 13.80
CA LYS A 192 -4.48 -21.17 12.68
C LYS A 192 -3.91 -20.20 11.64
N ALA A 193 -3.30 -19.09 12.08
CA ALA A 193 -2.62 -18.15 11.19
C ALA A 193 -1.46 -18.82 10.43
N ILE A 194 -0.75 -19.75 11.07
CA ILE A 194 0.36 -20.53 10.51
C ILE A 194 -0.08 -21.38 9.32
N ILE A 195 -1.19 -22.11 9.42
CA ILE A 195 -1.71 -22.95 8.32
C ILE A 195 -2.50 -22.13 7.27
N GLY A 196 -2.40 -20.80 7.30
CA GLY A 196 -3.14 -19.91 6.41
C GLY A 196 -4.64 -19.81 6.71
N SER A 197 -5.09 -20.35 7.85
CA SER A 197 -6.49 -20.27 8.29
C SER A 197 -6.77 -18.93 8.98
N ARG A 198 -7.92 -18.34 8.66
CA ARG A 198 -8.42 -17.14 9.35
C ARG A 198 -8.95 -17.47 10.75
N GLY A 199 -9.20 -18.75 11.01
CA GLY A 199 -9.78 -19.26 12.25
C GLY A 199 -11.30 -19.33 12.23
N GLU A 200 -11.91 -19.35 13.40
CA GLU A 200 -13.36 -19.49 13.55
C GLU A 200 -14.05 -18.16 13.27
N PRO A 201 -15.04 -18.10 12.36
CA PRO A 201 -15.79 -16.88 12.11
C PRO A 201 -16.57 -16.48 13.37
N LEU A 202 -16.44 -15.21 13.76
CA LEU A 202 -17.27 -14.57 14.77
C LEU A 202 -18.36 -13.74 14.07
N PRO A 203 -19.42 -13.32 14.78
CA PRO A 203 -20.40 -12.40 14.24
C PRO A 203 -19.71 -11.14 13.68
N SER A 204 -20.08 -10.76 12.45
CA SER A 204 -19.61 -9.52 11.82
C SER A 204 -20.04 -8.31 12.66
N LEU A 205 -19.19 -7.29 12.73
CA LEU A 205 -19.57 -6.01 13.32
C LEU A 205 -20.47 -5.25 12.35
N THR A 206 -21.71 -5.00 12.78
CA THR A 206 -22.71 -4.19 12.07
C THR A 206 -23.11 -2.95 12.87
N ASP A 207 -22.83 -2.93 14.17
CA ASP A 207 -23.09 -1.76 15.02
C ASP A 207 -22.21 -0.57 14.61
N LYS A 208 -22.84 0.59 14.40
CA LYS A 208 -22.16 1.80 13.91
C LYS A 208 -21.08 2.31 14.87
N LYS A 209 -21.24 2.14 16.19
CA LYS A 209 -20.26 2.60 17.19
C LYS A 209 -19.04 1.68 17.19
N GLU A 210 -19.24 0.37 17.06
CA GLU A 210 -18.15 -0.60 16.92
C GLU A 210 -17.43 -0.45 15.58
N ILE A 211 -18.17 -0.27 14.48
CA ILE A 211 -17.61 0.04 13.15
C ILE A 211 -16.78 1.32 13.25
N LYS A 212 -17.27 2.40 13.88
CA LYS A 212 -16.50 3.65 14.01
C LYS A 212 -15.14 3.40 14.67
N LYS A 213 -15.11 2.64 15.77
CA LYS A 213 -13.89 2.32 16.52
C LYS A 213 -12.92 1.48 15.70
N GLU A 214 -13.40 0.42 15.04
CA GLU A 214 -12.54 -0.51 14.32
C GLU A 214 -12.14 0.01 12.93
N ALA A 215 -12.99 0.78 12.26
CA ALA A 215 -12.66 1.50 11.02
C ALA A 215 -11.48 2.43 11.21
N ALA A 216 -11.43 3.20 12.30
CA ALA A 216 -10.29 4.06 12.61
C ALA A 216 -9.00 3.23 12.71
N ARG A 217 -9.03 2.10 13.42
CA ARG A 217 -7.88 1.19 13.58
C ARG A 217 -7.46 0.52 12.26
N LEU A 218 -8.40 0.19 11.38
CA LEU A 218 -8.11 -0.34 10.05
C LEU A 218 -7.46 0.73 9.16
N ILE A 219 -7.98 1.97 9.19
CA ILE A 219 -7.36 3.11 8.50
C ILE A 219 -5.93 3.34 9.01
N GLN A 220 -5.72 3.31 10.32
CA GLN A 220 -4.39 3.40 10.92
C GLN A 220 -3.48 2.27 10.46
N THR A 221 -3.96 1.01 10.45
CA THR A 221 -3.18 -0.14 9.95
C THR A 221 -2.70 0.07 8.52
N ARG A 222 -3.55 0.66 7.68
CA ARG A 222 -3.24 0.89 6.28
C ARG A 222 -2.26 2.04 6.07
N MET A 223 -2.56 3.20 6.63
CA MET A 223 -1.80 4.43 6.35
C MET A 223 -0.56 4.55 7.23
N LYS A 224 -0.58 3.91 8.42
CA LYS A 224 0.46 3.81 9.45
C LYS A 224 0.89 5.12 10.09
N ASP A 225 1.18 6.13 9.27
CA ASP A 225 1.77 7.38 9.69
C ASP A 225 0.69 8.42 9.99
N LEU A 226 0.87 9.13 11.10
CA LEU A 226 -0.04 10.19 11.51
C LEU A 226 -0.18 11.29 10.44
N PRO A 227 0.90 11.79 9.79
CA PRO A 227 0.80 12.79 8.73
C PRO A 227 0.01 12.37 7.48
N LYS A 228 -0.14 11.06 7.23
CA LYS A 228 -0.93 10.57 6.09
C LYS A 228 -2.43 10.66 6.36
N ILE A 229 -2.83 10.55 7.64
CA ILE A 229 -4.23 10.60 8.07
C ILE A 229 -4.61 12.01 8.54
N PHE A 230 -3.71 12.70 9.25
CA PHE A 230 -3.96 14.00 9.87
C PHE A 230 -2.85 14.98 9.52
N SER A 231 -3.21 16.19 9.09
CA SER A 231 -2.28 17.30 8.89
C SER A 231 -2.73 18.54 9.65
N LEU A 232 -1.78 19.41 10.00
CA LEU A 232 -2.09 20.76 10.44
C LEU A 232 -2.22 21.66 9.20
N GLY A 233 -3.30 22.44 9.14
CA GLY A 233 -3.55 23.40 8.08
C GLY A 233 -3.90 24.76 8.67
N LYS A 234 -3.34 25.83 8.12
CA LYS A 234 -3.71 27.19 8.48
C LYS A 234 -5.00 27.57 7.75
N ILE A 235 -6.14 27.34 8.38
CA ILE A 235 -7.46 27.67 7.83
C ILE A 235 -7.80 29.08 8.29
N LYS A 236 -7.57 30.07 7.40
CA LYS A 236 -7.90 31.46 7.69
C LYS A 236 -9.42 31.60 7.65
N THR A 237 -10.02 32.05 8.75
CA THR A 237 -11.43 32.43 8.81
C THR A 237 -11.48 33.93 9.08
N ASN A 238 -12.10 34.68 8.19
CA ASN A 238 -12.31 36.12 8.31
C ASN A 238 -13.46 36.40 9.29
N GLU A 239 -13.57 37.65 9.74
CA GLU A 239 -14.59 38.07 10.72
C GLU A 239 -16.03 37.95 10.18
N ASP A 240 -16.18 38.00 8.85
CA ASP A 240 -17.45 37.77 8.13
C ASP A 240 -17.86 36.28 8.04
N GLY A 241 -17.05 35.39 8.62
CA GLY A 241 -17.25 33.94 8.59
C GLY A 241 -16.78 33.28 7.30
N THR A 242 -16.17 34.00 6.36
CA THR A 242 -15.59 33.39 5.16
C THR A 242 -14.28 32.66 5.51
N PHE A 243 -14.05 31.50 4.91
CA PHE A 243 -12.80 30.77 5.11
C PHE A 243 -12.22 30.25 3.80
N GLU A 244 -10.90 30.12 3.77
CA GLU A 244 -10.17 29.54 2.64
C GLU A 244 -9.07 28.59 3.12
N TYR A 245 -8.90 27.50 2.37
CA TYR A 245 -7.85 26.52 2.57
C TYR A 245 -7.44 25.87 1.25
N SER A 246 -6.14 25.58 1.11
CA SER A 246 -5.59 24.91 -0.07
C SER A 246 -5.01 23.56 0.34
N PHE A 247 -5.57 22.48 -0.20
CA PHE A 247 -5.11 21.12 0.06
C PHE A 247 -4.40 20.56 -1.17
N LYS A 248 -3.13 20.14 -1.05
CA LYS A 248 -2.43 19.46 -2.14
C LYS A 248 -2.78 17.98 -2.15
N LEU A 249 -3.47 17.52 -3.20
CA LEU A 249 -3.79 16.12 -3.39
C LEU A 249 -2.51 15.33 -3.72
N PRO A 250 -2.28 14.12 -3.16
CA PRO A 250 -1.12 13.32 -3.50
C PRO A 250 -1.07 12.94 -5.00
N ASP A 251 0.14 12.87 -5.56
CA ASP A 251 0.35 12.49 -6.97
C ASP A 251 -0.21 11.11 -7.33
N ASN A 252 -0.31 10.24 -6.32
CA ASN A 252 -0.77 8.85 -6.40
C ASN A 252 -2.21 8.65 -5.90
N ALA A 253 -2.98 9.74 -5.80
CA ALA A 253 -4.35 9.69 -5.32
C ALA A 253 -5.23 8.73 -6.15
N PRO A 254 -6.10 7.93 -5.51
CA PRO A 254 -7.04 7.05 -6.20
C PRO A 254 -8.03 7.86 -7.06
N PRO A 255 -8.56 7.31 -8.17
CA PRO A 255 -9.50 7.99 -9.04
C PRO A 255 -10.93 8.00 -8.48
N ARG A 256 -11.85 8.59 -9.24
CA ARG A 256 -13.30 8.66 -9.01
C ARG A 256 -13.69 9.66 -7.94
N SER A 257 -14.77 9.42 -7.20
CA SER A 257 -15.34 10.44 -6.32
C SER A 257 -14.66 10.50 -4.95
N TYR A 258 -14.58 11.73 -4.47
CA TYR A 258 -14.20 12.12 -3.11
C TYR A 258 -15.30 12.98 -2.53
N THR A 259 -15.35 13.00 -1.22
CA THR A 259 -16.21 13.87 -0.45
C THR A 259 -15.37 14.77 0.44
N VAL A 260 -15.72 16.05 0.48
CA VAL A 260 -15.14 17.06 1.35
C VAL A 260 -16.21 17.56 2.32
N ILE A 261 -15.87 17.60 3.62
CA ILE A 261 -16.76 18.09 4.67
C ILE A 261 -15.98 19.06 5.57
N ALA A 262 -16.47 20.29 5.72
CA ALA A 262 -15.98 21.22 6.74
C ALA A 262 -16.74 21.01 8.06
N VAL A 263 -16.01 20.95 9.16
CA VAL A 263 -16.54 20.65 10.49
C VAL A 263 -16.08 21.73 11.46
N VAL A 264 -17.06 22.44 12.02
CA VAL A 264 -16.85 23.42 13.09
C VAL A 264 -16.89 22.68 14.43
N ASN A 265 -17.98 21.96 14.70
CA ASN A 265 -18.13 21.19 15.93
C ASN A 265 -19.03 19.95 15.69
N LYS A 266 -19.54 19.33 16.75
CA LYS A 266 -20.37 18.13 16.64
C LYS A 266 -21.71 18.39 15.93
N GLU A 267 -22.27 19.59 16.07
CA GLU A 267 -23.59 20.00 15.59
C GLU A 267 -23.52 20.75 14.25
N VAL A 268 -22.50 21.60 14.09
CA VAL A 268 -22.32 22.49 12.95
C VAL A 268 -21.28 21.92 11.98
N LYS A 269 -21.77 21.47 10.83
CA LYS A 269 -21.02 20.78 9.76
C LYS A 269 -21.57 21.17 8.39
N SER A 270 -20.74 21.17 7.36
CA SER A 270 -21.18 21.40 6.00
C SER A 270 -21.89 20.18 5.41
N GLU A 271 -22.71 20.41 4.39
CA GLU A 271 -23.15 19.33 3.53
C GLU A 271 -21.93 18.76 2.75
N PRO A 272 -21.90 17.46 2.43
CA PRO A 272 -20.75 16.85 1.78
C PRO A 272 -20.68 17.24 0.31
N ILE A 273 -19.57 17.87 -0.11
CA ILE A 273 -19.34 18.21 -1.52
C ILE A 273 -18.54 17.12 -2.20
N LYS A 274 -19.02 16.69 -3.36
CA LYS A 274 -18.35 15.69 -4.17
C LYS A 274 -17.38 16.35 -5.15
N LEU A 275 -16.20 15.76 -5.28
CA LEU A 275 -15.25 16.07 -6.34
C LEU A 275 -14.78 14.77 -6.99
N THR A 276 -14.29 14.85 -8.23
CA THR A 276 -13.81 13.70 -8.99
C THR A 276 -12.33 13.83 -9.25
N VAL A 277 -11.57 12.75 -9.04
CA VAL A 277 -10.17 12.65 -9.44
C VAL A 277 -10.07 11.82 -10.70
N ASP A 278 -9.59 12.44 -11.77
CA ASP A 278 -9.32 11.78 -13.04
C ASP A 278 -7.90 11.23 -13.09
N VAL A 279 -7.77 10.03 -13.66
CA VAL A 279 -6.49 9.35 -13.86
C VAL A 279 -6.40 8.94 -15.32
N SER A 280 -5.53 9.63 -16.04
CA SER A 280 -5.24 9.37 -17.46
C SER A 280 -3.93 8.60 -17.63
N PHE A 281 -3.87 7.87 -18.75
CA PHE A 281 -2.66 7.16 -19.19
C PHE A 281 -1.46 8.13 -19.24
N PRO A 282 -0.26 7.74 -18.75
CA PRO A 282 0.18 6.39 -18.38
C PRO A 282 -0.05 5.99 -16.91
N LYS A 283 -0.72 6.82 -16.10
CA LYS A 283 -1.05 6.43 -14.72
C LYS A 283 -2.24 5.46 -14.75
N ILE A 284 -2.14 4.39 -13.97
CA ILE A 284 -3.21 3.40 -13.80
C ILE A 284 -3.49 3.25 -12.31
N TYR A 285 -4.77 3.09 -11.98
CA TYR A 285 -5.20 2.80 -10.62
C TYR A 285 -5.03 1.31 -10.30
N PHE A 286 -4.37 1.01 -9.19
CA PHE A 286 -4.22 -0.34 -8.66
C PHE A 286 -5.23 -0.57 -7.53
N PRO A 287 -6.35 -1.30 -7.75
CA PRO A 287 -7.43 -1.40 -6.76
C PRO A 287 -7.00 -2.07 -5.45
N VAL A 288 -6.06 -3.02 -5.53
CA VAL A 288 -5.56 -3.73 -4.35
C VAL A 288 -4.62 -2.84 -3.52
N ALA A 289 -3.81 -1.99 -4.17
CA ALA A 289 -2.96 -1.03 -3.47
C ALA A 289 -3.73 0.22 -3.01
N GLY A 290 -4.80 0.58 -3.72
CA GLY A 290 -5.54 1.83 -3.55
C GLY A 290 -4.72 3.06 -3.90
N THR A 291 -3.80 2.94 -4.86
CA THR A 291 -2.94 4.04 -5.32
C THR A 291 -2.89 4.05 -6.84
N SER A 292 -2.73 5.25 -7.40
CA SER A 292 -2.53 5.45 -8.83
C SER A 292 -1.06 5.68 -9.10
N THR A 293 -0.44 4.88 -9.97
CA THR A 293 0.97 5.09 -10.33
C THR A 293 1.18 4.84 -11.82
N ASN A 294 2.27 5.39 -12.36
CA ASN A 294 2.69 5.08 -13.72
C ASN A 294 3.13 3.62 -13.77
N PHE A 295 2.42 2.78 -14.51
CA PHE A 295 2.69 1.34 -14.54
C PHE A 295 4.02 0.99 -15.24
N LEU A 296 4.51 1.86 -16.13
CA LEU A 296 5.75 1.64 -16.87
C LEU A 296 6.96 1.59 -15.93
N GLY A 297 6.97 2.42 -14.89
CA GLY A 297 8.08 2.49 -13.94
C GLY A 297 8.32 1.16 -13.20
N PRO A 298 7.33 0.63 -12.46
CA PRO A 298 7.43 -0.67 -11.80
C PRO A 298 7.71 -1.82 -12.78
N LEU A 299 7.19 -1.74 -14.01
CA LEU A 299 7.40 -2.76 -15.04
C LEU A 299 8.85 -2.80 -15.53
N ILE A 300 9.44 -1.65 -15.88
CA ILE A 300 10.83 -1.58 -16.32
C ILE A 300 11.77 -1.98 -15.18
N LEU A 301 11.46 -1.52 -13.97
CA LEU A 301 12.22 -1.86 -12.77
C LEU A 301 12.20 -3.36 -12.48
N SER A 302 11.01 -4.00 -12.56
CA SER A 302 10.90 -5.44 -12.35
C SER A 302 11.61 -6.23 -13.43
N LEU A 303 11.49 -5.83 -14.70
CA LEU A 303 12.19 -6.46 -15.81
C LEU A 303 13.72 -6.42 -15.63
N ALA A 304 14.26 -5.26 -15.30
CA ALA A 304 15.69 -5.10 -15.06
C ALA A 304 16.16 -5.98 -13.90
N ILE A 305 15.53 -5.86 -12.73
CA ILE A 305 15.96 -6.56 -11.51
C ILE A 305 15.78 -8.07 -11.65
N CYS A 306 14.70 -8.55 -12.25
CA CYS A 306 14.50 -9.98 -12.47
C CYS A 306 15.51 -10.54 -13.47
N THR A 307 15.87 -9.79 -14.51
CA THR A 307 16.92 -10.20 -15.45
C THR A 307 18.27 -10.33 -14.74
N PHE A 308 18.69 -9.31 -13.98
CA PHE A 308 19.91 -9.38 -13.17
C PHE A 308 19.85 -10.49 -12.11
N GLY A 309 18.70 -10.68 -11.46
CA GLY A 309 18.49 -11.70 -10.45
C GLY A 309 18.61 -13.13 -10.98
N VAL A 310 18.21 -13.37 -12.24
CA VAL A 310 18.41 -14.66 -12.93
C VAL A 310 19.87 -14.86 -13.31
N LEU A 311 20.56 -13.82 -13.78
CA LEU A 311 21.99 -13.89 -14.09
C LEU A 311 22.84 -14.21 -12.84
N MET A 312 22.49 -13.63 -11.69
CA MET A 312 23.16 -13.90 -10.42
C MET A 312 22.69 -15.18 -9.72
N GLY A 313 21.59 -15.81 -10.16
CA GLY A 313 21.00 -16.99 -9.53
C GLY A 313 20.37 -16.74 -8.14
N ALA A 314 20.11 -15.48 -7.79
CA ALA A 314 19.65 -15.09 -6.44
C ALA A 314 18.14 -14.80 -6.35
N GLY A 315 17.43 -14.74 -7.48
CA GLY A 315 16.00 -14.40 -7.52
C GLY A 315 15.74 -12.95 -7.12
N GLY A 316 15.52 -12.06 -8.09
CA GLY A 316 15.51 -10.61 -7.89
C GLY A 316 14.52 -10.02 -6.86
N GLY A 317 13.69 -10.84 -6.18
CA GLY A 317 12.69 -10.42 -5.21
C GLY A 317 13.23 -9.70 -3.98
N PHE A 318 14.41 -10.10 -3.47
CA PHE A 318 15.01 -9.46 -2.30
C PHE A 318 15.44 -8.01 -2.57
N ILE A 319 15.74 -7.69 -3.84
CA ILE A 319 16.05 -6.33 -4.32
C ILE A 319 14.76 -5.61 -4.75
N LEU A 320 13.88 -6.31 -5.48
CA LEU A 320 12.67 -5.73 -6.06
C LEU A 320 11.69 -5.25 -4.98
N ASN A 321 11.51 -6.02 -3.90
CA ASN A 321 10.63 -5.64 -2.78
C ASN A 321 10.97 -4.27 -2.18
N PRO A 322 12.19 -4.04 -1.63
CA PRO A 322 12.52 -2.75 -1.01
C PRO A 322 12.48 -1.59 -2.01
N LEU A 323 12.89 -1.81 -3.27
CA LEU A 323 12.85 -0.75 -4.28
C LEU A 323 11.42 -0.34 -4.64
N LEU A 324 10.49 -1.30 -4.78
CA LEU A 324 9.07 -0.97 -5.03
C LEU A 324 8.44 -0.20 -3.88
N ILE A 325 8.78 -0.56 -2.64
CA ILE A 325 8.27 0.13 -1.45
C ILE A 325 8.86 1.54 -1.34
N MET A 326 10.18 1.70 -1.55
CA MET A 326 10.88 2.97 -1.36
C MET A 326 10.56 3.99 -2.46
N ILE A 327 10.48 3.55 -3.72
CA ILE A 327 10.28 4.45 -4.85
C ILE A 327 8.78 4.77 -5.01
N TYR A 328 7.92 3.75 -4.95
CA TYR A 328 6.50 3.91 -5.27
C TYR A 328 5.59 3.98 -4.04
N HIS A 329 6.13 3.86 -2.83
CA HIS A 329 5.40 3.99 -1.56
C HIS A 329 4.19 3.02 -1.47
N LEU A 330 4.29 1.87 -2.13
CA LEU A 330 3.21 0.89 -2.19
C LEU A 330 3.08 0.12 -0.86
N PRO A 331 1.86 -0.35 -0.51
CA PRO A 331 1.68 -1.16 0.69
C PRO A 331 2.51 -2.45 0.64
N HIS A 332 3.30 -2.70 1.69
CA HIS A 332 4.20 -3.86 1.77
C HIS A 332 3.55 -5.21 1.42
N GLY A 333 2.33 -5.45 1.92
CA GLY A 333 1.62 -6.71 1.67
C GLY A 333 1.26 -6.90 0.19
N VAL A 334 0.95 -5.80 -0.51
CA VAL A 334 0.65 -5.83 -1.94
C VAL A 334 1.91 -6.07 -2.74
N VAL A 335 3.01 -5.38 -2.40
CA VAL A 335 4.32 -5.59 -3.03
C VAL A 335 4.77 -7.04 -2.89
N ALA A 336 4.72 -7.60 -1.67
CA ALA A 336 5.10 -8.99 -1.43
C ALA A 336 4.26 -9.98 -2.26
N GLY A 337 2.95 -9.76 -2.33
CA GLY A 337 2.03 -10.57 -3.13
C GLY A 337 2.28 -10.47 -4.64
N SER A 338 2.62 -9.28 -5.15
CA SER A 338 2.91 -9.06 -6.58
C SER A 338 4.30 -9.57 -7.01
N VAL A 339 5.30 -9.46 -6.14
CA VAL A 339 6.68 -9.88 -6.43
C VAL A 339 6.81 -11.40 -6.40
N MET A 340 6.06 -12.10 -5.55
CA MET A 340 6.09 -13.57 -5.43
C MET A 340 5.93 -14.30 -6.79
N PRO A 341 4.83 -14.10 -7.57
CA PRO A 341 4.69 -14.73 -8.88
C PRO A 341 5.73 -14.21 -9.88
N THR A 342 6.09 -12.92 -9.81
CA THR A 342 7.10 -12.32 -10.70
C THR A 342 8.45 -13.05 -10.58
N VAL A 343 8.90 -13.29 -9.35
CA VAL A 343 10.14 -14.03 -9.09
C VAL A 343 9.99 -15.50 -9.44
N LEU A 344 8.86 -16.13 -9.15
CA LEU A 344 8.60 -17.52 -9.51
C LEU A 344 8.77 -17.76 -11.02
N PHE A 345 8.10 -16.96 -11.86
CA PHE A 345 8.21 -17.10 -13.31
C PHE A 345 9.59 -16.74 -13.84
N SER A 346 10.24 -15.72 -13.26
CA SER A 346 11.62 -15.36 -13.56
C SER A 346 12.58 -16.52 -13.28
N GLN A 347 12.45 -17.19 -12.12
CA GLN A 347 13.29 -18.33 -11.77
C GLN A 347 12.97 -19.58 -12.59
N ALA A 348 11.70 -19.86 -12.88
CA ALA A 348 11.31 -20.94 -13.77
C ALA A 348 11.95 -20.79 -15.17
N THR A 349 11.95 -19.56 -15.70
CA THR A 349 12.63 -19.24 -16.97
C THR A 349 14.15 -19.42 -16.86
N GLY A 350 14.74 -19.04 -15.74
CA GLY A 350 16.16 -19.28 -15.45
C GLY A 350 16.50 -20.77 -15.47
N ILE A 351 15.76 -21.59 -14.70
CA ILE A 351 15.94 -23.06 -14.64
C ILE A 351 15.82 -23.67 -16.04
N TYR A 352 14.81 -23.26 -16.82
CA TYR A 352 14.63 -23.73 -18.19
C TYR A 352 15.84 -23.41 -19.09
N ASN A 353 16.32 -22.17 -19.06
CA ASN A 353 17.46 -21.74 -19.88
C ASN A 353 18.78 -22.40 -19.46
N TYR A 354 19.07 -22.47 -18.16
CA TYR A 354 20.28 -23.10 -17.64
C TYR A 354 20.25 -24.64 -17.80
N SER A 355 19.06 -25.25 -17.76
CA SER A 355 18.88 -26.68 -18.06
C SER A 355 19.25 -26.99 -19.51
N LYS A 356 18.80 -26.16 -20.47
CA LYS A 356 19.11 -26.36 -21.90
C LYS A 356 20.59 -26.35 -22.23
N ILE A 357 21.40 -25.60 -21.47
CA ILE A 357 22.86 -25.55 -21.66
C ILE A 357 23.61 -26.55 -20.77
N GLY A 358 22.91 -27.45 -20.07
CA GLY A 358 23.52 -28.49 -19.23
C GLY A 358 24.24 -27.98 -17.98
N PHE A 359 23.97 -26.74 -17.56
CA PHE A 359 24.69 -26.07 -16.47
C PHE A 359 24.14 -26.38 -15.07
N ILE A 360 23.06 -27.16 -14.98
CA ILE A 360 22.38 -27.48 -13.72
C ILE A 360 22.78 -28.88 -13.23
N ASN A 361 23.36 -28.94 -12.02
CA ASN A 361 23.43 -30.19 -11.27
C ASN A 361 22.09 -30.41 -10.54
N TRP A 362 21.23 -31.26 -11.10
CA TRP A 362 19.89 -31.52 -10.58
C TRP A 362 19.86 -32.08 -9.16
N LYS A 363 20.82 -32.94 -8.80
CA LYS A 363 20.90 -33.51 -7.44
C LYS A 363 21.13 -32.40 -6.42
N LEU A 364 22.13 -31.55 -6.66
CA LEU A 364 22.43 -30.42 -5.79
C LEU A 364 21.30 -29.39 -5.78
N GLY A 365 20.75 -29.06 -6.96
CA GLY A 365 19.66 -28.09 -7.09
C GLY A 365 18.39 -28.51 -6.35
N ILE A 366 17.97 -29.77 -6.47
CA ILE A 366 16.80 -30.30 -5.77
C ILE A 366 17.05 -30.37 -4.26
N THR A 367 18.21 -30.86 -3.82
CA THR A 367 18.54 -30.93 -2.39
C THR A 367 18.50 -29.54 -1.75
N ILE A 368 19.19 -28.55 -2.33
CA ILE A 368 19.15 -27.17 -1.82
C ILE A 368 17.75 -26.58 -1.91
N GLY A 369 17.04 -26.84 -3.02
CA GLY A 369 15.66 -26.37 -3.23
C GLY A 369 14.70 -26.84 -2.14
N ILE A 370 14.80 -28.11 -1.70
CA ILE A 370 13.99 -28.65 -0.60
C ILE A 370 14.31 -27.91 0.71
N PHE A 371 15.59 -27.77 1.07
CA PHE A 371 15.95 -27.04 2.29
C PHE A 371 15.55 -25.55 2.24
N MET A 372 15.63 -24.91 1.08
CA MET A 372 15.14 -23.55 0.87
C MET A 372 13.62 -23.46 1.00
N ALA A 373 12.87 -24.43 0.46
CA ALA A 373 11.42 -24.47 0.59
C ALA A 373 10.99 -24.65 2.05
N LEU A 374 11.66 -25.55 2.79
CA LEU A 374 11.44 -25.73 4.23
C LEU A 374 11.78 -24.43 4.98
N GLY A 375 12.93 -23.82 4.69
CA GLY A 375 13.31 -22.54 5.29
C GLY A 375 12.32 -21.40 4.98
N GLY A 376 11.81 -21.33 3.76
CA GLY A 376 10.80 -20.36 3.34
C GLY A 376 9.43 -20.58 3.99
N PHE A 377 9.12 -21.82 4.37
CA PHE A 377 7.90 -22.16 5.10
C PHE A 377 8.03 -21.91 6.61
N PHE A 378 9.12 -22.38 7.23
CA PHE A 378 9.34 -22.26 8.68
C PHE A 378 9.87 -20.87 9.11
N GLY A 379 10.56 -20.14 8.23
CA GLY A 379 11.11 -18.81 8.53
C GLY A 379 10.04 -17.80 8.95
N PRO A 380 8.97 -17.59 8.15
CA PRO A 380 7.85 -16.74 8.55
C PRO A 380 7.15 -17.21 9.82
N LEU A 381 7.15 -18.51 10.11
CA LEU A 381 6.63 -19.10 11.35
C LEU A 381 7.41 -18.63 12.57
N LEU A 382 8.74 -18.76 12.52
CA LEU A 382 9.64 -18.34 13.60
C LEU A 382 9.57 -16.83 13.82
N ASN A 383 9.40 -16.04 12.74
CA ASN A 383 9.29 -14.58 12.81
C ASN A 383 8.05 -14.08 13.57
N GLN A 384 7.04 -14.93 13.83
CA GLN A 384 5.88 -14.54 14.65
C GLN A 384 6.20 -14.52 16.15
N PHE A 385 7.22 -15.26 16.58
CA PHE A 385 7.65 -15.38 17.97
C PHE A 385 8.77 -14.40 18.35
N VAL A 386 9.38 -13.74 17.37
CA VAL A 386 10.49 -12.80 17.55
C VAL A 386 9.98 -11.37 17.36
N THR A 387 10.38 -10.45 18.24
CA THR A 387 10.02 -9.04 18.07
C THR A 387 10.79 -8.41 16.90
N LEU A 388 10.24 -7.34 16.32
CA LEU A 388 10.85 -6.70 15.15
C LEU A 388 12.26 -6.15 15.43
N ASP A 389 12.50 -5.72 16.68
CA ASP A 389 13.80 -5.20 17.11
C ASP A 389 14.83 -6.32 17.29
N GLU A 390 14.44 -7.45 17.88
CA GLU A 390 15.28 -8.66 17.97
C GLU A 390 15.60 -9.22 16.57
N TYR A 391 14.61 -9.27 15.68
CA TYR A 391 14.82 -9.69 14.30
C TYR A 391 15.87 -8.83 13.60
N LYS A 392 15.75 -7.50 13.71
CA LYS A 392 16.73 -6.57 13.13
C LYS A 392 18.12 -6.76 13.71
N PHE A 393 18.23 -6.98 15.02
CA PHE A 393 19.50 -7.20 15.69
C PHE A 393 20.17 -8.49 15.21
N VAL A 394 19.45 -9.61 15.20
CA VAL A 394 19.95 -10.90 14.71
C VAL A 394 20.32 -10.82 13.23
N PHE A 395 19.45 -10.23 12.40
CA PHE A 395 19.71 -10.04 10.98
C PHE A 395 20.94 -9.16 10.74
N GLY A 396 21.12 -8.10 11.54
CA GLY A 396 22.30 -7.25 11.50
C GLY A 396 23.60 -8.00 11.81
N ILE A 397 23.60 -8.87 12.83
CA ILE A 397 24.75 -9.72 13.16
C ILE A 397 25.08 -10.68 12.01
N VAL A 398 24.05 -11.31 11.42
CA VAL A 398 24.24 -12.21 10.27
C VAL A 398 24.83 -11.47 9.07
N LEU A 399 24.34 -10.26 8.77
CA LEU A 399 24.88 -9.44 7.69
C LEU A 399 26.31 -8.99 7.96
N LEU A 400 26.65 -8.62 9.21
CA LEU A 400 28.02 -8.30 9.60
C LEU A 400 28.95 -9.52 9.45
N GLY A 401 28.48 -10.70 9.85
CA GLY A 401 29.21 -11.95 9.65
C GLY A 401 29.45 -12.26 8.17
N LEU A 402 28.43 -12.10 7.33
CA LEU A 402 28.56 -12.24 5.87
C LEU A 402 29.52 -11.21 5.28
N ALA A 403 29.43 -9.94 5.68
CA ALA A 403 30.32 -8.89 5.22
C ALA A 403 31.78 -9.18 5.63
N ALA A 404 32.03 -9.58 6.87
CA ALA A 404 33.35 -9.97 7.35
C ALA A 404 33.89 -11.20 6.60
N LEU A 405 33.04 -12.19 6.33
CA LEU A 405 33.40 -13.37 5.55
C LEU A 405 33.74 -13.00 4.11
N MET A 406 32.92 -12.18 3.44
CA MET A 406 33.21 -11.71 2.08
C MET A 406 34.48 -10.86 2.02
N PHE A 407 34.71 -10.03 3.04
CA PHE A 407 35.93 -9.25 3.17
C PHE A 407 37.16 -10.15 3.33
N TRP A 408 37.09 -11.16 4.21
CA TRP A 408 38.13 -12.18 4.36
C TRP A 408 38.40 -12.92 3.04
N GLN A 409 37.34 -13.32 2.33
CA GLN A 409 37.47 -14.00 1.04
C GLN A 409 38.13 -13.13 -0.04
N THR A 410 38.13 -11.81 0.14
CA THR A 410 38.77 -10.84 -0.76
C THR A 410 40.25 -10.58 -0.38
N THR A 411 40.70 -11.04 0.79
CA THR A 411 42.10 -10.95 1.24
C THR A 411 43.01 -11.82 0.36
N PRO A 412 44.21 -11.35 -0.04
CA PRO A 412 45.10 -12.05 -0.97
C PRO A 412 45.44 -13.49 -0.55
N GLY A 413 45.62 -13.76 0.74
CA GLY A 413 45.93 -15.10 1.24
C GLY A 413 44.82 -16.14 1.05
N TYR A 414 43.54 -15.73 1.06
CA TYR A 414 42.42 -16.64 0.80
C TYR A 414 42.28 -16.90 -0.71
N ILE A 415 42.45 -15.87 -1.53
CA ILE A 415 42.41 -15.99 -2.99
C ILE A 415 43.49 -16.96 -3.47
N GLU A 416 44.70 -16.89 -2.91
CA GLU A 416 45.81 -17.77 -3.24
C GLU A 416 45.56 -19.23 -2.84
N LYS A 417 44.98 -19.45 -1.65
CA LYS A 417 44.56 -20.78 -1.20
C LYS A 417 43.46 -21.37 -2.09
N SER A 418 42.47 -20.57 -2.48
CA SER A 418 41.39 -21.01 -3.39
C SER A 418 41.89 -21.34 -4.81
N LYS A 419 42.92 -20.62 -5.30
CA LYS A 419 43.60 -20.94 -6.56
C LYS A 419 44.35 -22.26 -6.47
N LYS A 420 45.07 -22.50 -5.36
CA LYS A 420 45.76 -23.78 -5.09
C LYS A 420 44.76 -24.94 -5.00
N GLU A 421 43.66 -24.79 -4.26
CA GLU A 421 42.61 -25.80 -4.16
C GLU A 421 41.96 -26.11 -5.52
N LYS A 422 41.68 -25.10 -6.36
CA LYS A 422 41.18 -25.31 -7.73
C LYS A 422 42.19 -26.03 -8.63
N ALA A 423 43.47 -25.67 -8.55
CA ALA A 423 44.53 -26.33 -9.31
C ALA A 423 44.69 -27.80 -8.91
N ILE A 424 44.66 -28.09 -7.62
CA ILE A 424 44.70 -29.45 -7.07
C ILE A 424 43.48 -30.25 -7.55
N LEU A 425 42.28 -29.66 -7.51
CA LEU A 425 41.05 -30.34 -7.94
C LEU A 425 41.07 -30.70 -9.45
N GLU A 426 41.59 -29.80 -10.29
CA GLU A 426 41.77 -30.04 -11.72
C GLU A 426 42.80 -31.14 -11.99
N GLU A 427 43.90 -31.17 -11.24
CA GLU A 427 44.90 -32.23 -11.33
C GLU A 427 44.33 -33.59 -10.91
N PHE A 428 43.55 -33.64 -9.83
CA PHE A 428 42.84 -34.85 -9.39
C PHE A 428 41.84 -35.35 -10.44
N LYS A 429 41.04 -34.46 -11.05
CA LYS A 429 40.12 -34.84 -12.14
C LYS A 429 40.87 -35.39 -13.35
N LYS A 430 42.01 -34.79 -13.72
CA LYS A 430 42.84 -35.24 -14.84
C LYS A 430 43.45 -36.62 -14.57
N ARG A 431 43.96 -36.86 -13.36
CA ARG A 431 44.47 -38.18 -12.92
C ARG A 431 43.37 -39.23 -12.87
N ALA A 432 42.17 -38.87 -12.39
CA ALA A 432 41.02 -39.78 -12.37
C ALA A 432 40.53 -40.13 -13.78
N ALA A 433 40.53 -39.17 -14.71
CA ALA A 433 40.19 -39.41 -16.12
C ALA A 433 41.23 -40.31 -16.81
N ALA A 434 42.53 -40.11 -16.54
CA ALA A 434 43.59 -40.97 -17.05
C ALA A 434 43.52 -42.40 -16.50
N ALA A 435 43.25 -42.57 -15.19
CA ALA A 435 43.06 -43.88 -14.58
C ALA A 435 41.81 -44.61 -15.10
N LYS A 436 40.76 -43.87 -15.47
CA LYS A 436 39.57 -44.44 -16.10
C LYS A 436 39.85 -44.92 -17.52
N LYS A 437 40.56 -44.13 -18.34
CA LYS A 437 41.01 -44.53 -19.68
C LYS A 437 41.91 -45.76 -19.65
N ALA A 438 42.89 -45.82 -18.75
CA ALA A 438 43.77 -46.98 -18.60
C ALA A 438 43.01 -48.26 -18.21
N LYS A 439 41.94 -48.16 -17.41
CA LYS A 439 41.05 -49.28 -17.08
C LYS A 439 40.14 -49.72 -18.23
N GLU A 440 39.82 -48.81 -19.14
CA GLU A 440 39.04 -49.11 -20.36
C GLU A 440 39.94 -49.77 -21.42
N GLU A 441 41.19 -49.32 -21.57
CA GLU A 441 42.19 -49.93 -22.46
C GLU A 441 42.68 -51.31 -21.98
N GLN A 442 42.69 -51.59 -20.67
CA GLN A 442 42.96 -52.94 -20.14
C GLN A 442 41.78 -53.91 -20.26
N LYS A 443 40.59 -53.44 -20.67
CA LYS A 443 39.37 -54.25 -20.84
C LYS A 443 39.00 -54.52 -22.30
N SER A 444 39.69 -53.90 -23.27
CA SER A 444 39.65 -54.25 -24.69
C SER A 444 40.80 -55.20 -25.02
#